data_AF-A0A9D7LGG3-F1
#
_entry.id   AF-A0A9D7LGG3-F1
#
_cell.length_a   1.000
_cell.length_b   1.000
_cell.length_c   1.000
_cell.angle_alpha   90.00
_cell.angle_beta   90.00
_cell.angle_gamma   90.00
#
_symmetry.space_group_name_H-M   'P 1'
#
loop_
_entity.id
_entity.type
_entity.pdbx_description
1 polymer ?
#
loop_
_entity_poly.entity_id
_entity_poly.type
_entity_poly.pdbx_seq_one_letter_code
_entity_poly.pdbx_strand_id
1 'polypeptide(L)'
;MTSIAVRLSHSASRADQSVIAVQGPSAAFIKQAWSDGTASQAASGEAGQLAKKIVANDTRLRQGDAALASYARTLRETRTTVERLRVEWDEADGTYRSKLNHINSAEVRQQVPEQARQQLADRAAHDRDATQQNIFRRYDRAMGTLQTQGIVAARTLNALSDDTIPRSKTGSADAMRSALTGDLSISAGAMKRGQAAADAAAARDLVVKAAQGDRAALEELQKKYGDKAKDPYFAQALQQALGIKGTNQAIFDMLKGQVVGHIDDRTRNDALLNFLGTAFATAADTGRDGAFQDVVSLQLHQKWRSEWFEQLKADGRDTFKPNWASPSFSGYYAQGLLLSHASVTAGPAYMDVVGGDFLAYDREGIVNGAARTYIHGFGSSGSGDITTPGVIGANSQRTAADPMHGFLSNSAVNHDAAKTFLSHDVPGGKESVMAIDYLMKERWNVQHYEAGNMTYTGFGDKGDALGRAALAGDHDASDRQSTLLPRSSSTTMPRVLPKTHPETLALFRDILEFRHTAMR
;
A
#
# COMPACT_ATOMS: atom_id res chain seq x y z
N MET A 1 26.69 -33.81 11.65
CA MET A 1 27.34 -32.71 10.88
C MET A 1 27.27 -32.92 9.38
N THR A 2 27.43 -34.16 8.88
CA THR A 2 27.34 -34.49 7.44
C THR A 2 26.01 -34.10 6.79
N SER A 3 24.86 -34.16 7.48
CA SER A 3 23.56 -33.81 6.86
C SER A 3 23.32 -32.30 6.65
N ILE A 4 23.93 -31.43 7.48
CA ILE A 4 23.76 -29.97 7.37
C ILE A 4 24.67 -29.41 6.28
N ALA A 5 25.94 -29.83 6.25
CA ALA A 5 26.89 -29.51 5.18
C ALA A 5 26.35 -29.93 3.79
N VAL A 6 25.83 -31.16 3.67
CA VAL A 6 25.22 -31.66 2.43
C VAL A 6 23.98 -30.86 2.03
N ARG A 7 23.17 -30.39 2.99
CA ARG A 7 22.01 -29.54 2.71
C ARG A 7 22.41 -28.12 2.28
N LEU A 8 23.46 -27.55 2.87
CA LEU A 8 24.00 -26.24 2.49
C LEU A 8 24.59 -26.28 1.09
N SER A 9 25.38 -27.32 0.78
CA SER A 9 25.96 -27.56 -0.55
C SER A 9 24.88 -27.78 -1.62
N HIS A 10 23.82 -28.54 -1.33
CA HIS A 10 22.67 -28.65 -2.24
C HIS A 10 21.93 -27.31 -2.44
N SER A 11 21.76 -26.51 -1.38
CA SER A 11 21.08 -25.22 -1.48
C SER A 11 21.87 -24.21 -2.30
N ALA A 12 23.20 -24.18 -2.10
CA ALA A 12 24.17 -23.43 -2.91
C ALA A 12 24.11 -23.84 -4.39
N SER A 13 24.19 -25.14 -4.66
CA SER A 13 24.09 -25.65 -6.04
C SER A 13 22.76 -25.33 -6.73
N ARG A 14 21.65 -25.21 -6.00
CA ARG A 14 20.35 -24.81 -6.57
C ARG A 14 20.24 -23.30 -6.79
N ALA A 15 20.89 -22.50 -5.95
CA ALA A 15 21.00 -21.06 -6.14
C ALA A 15 21.81 -20.73 -7.42
N ASP A 16 22.95 -21.41 -7.60
CA ASP A 16 23.82 -21.32 -8.79
C ASP A 16 23.14 -21.75 -10.09
N GLN A 17 22.17 -22.67 -10.01
CA GLN A 17 21.42 -23.15 -11.18
C GLN A 17 20.21 -22.28 -11.53
N SER A 18 19.88 -21.28 -10.72
CA SER A 18 18.76 -20.39 -11.06
C SER A 18 19.13 -19.53 -12.28
N VAL A 19 18.26 -19.51 -13.28
CA VAL A 19 18.46 -18.73 -14.54
C VAL A 19 18.75 -17.26 -14.24
N ILE A 20 18.18 -16.72 -13.16
CA ILE A 20 18.41 -15.34 -12.69
C ILE A 20 19.82 -15.17 -12.10
N ALA A 21 20.38 -16.15 -11.37
CA ALA A 21 21.76 -16.06 -10.87
C ALA A 21 22.79 -16.18 -11.99
N VAL A 22 22.52 -17.00 -13.00
CA VAL A 22 23.45 -17.27 -14.11
C VAL A 22 23.43 -16.15 -15.16
N GLN A 23 22.25 -15.62 -15.48
CA GLN A 23 22.08 -14.70 -16.61
C GLN A 23 21.78 -13.26 -16.16
N GLY A 24 21.39 -13.05 -14.90
CA GLY A 24 21.12 -11.73 -14.33
C GLY A 24 20.21 -10.86 -15.20
N PRO A 25 20.53 -9.57 -15.41
CA PRO A 25 19.76 -8.67 -16.26
C PRO A 25 19.84 -9.01 -17.76
N SER A 26 20.73 -9.92 -18.16
CA SER A 26 21.00 -10.30 -19.55
C SER A 26 20.20 -11.53 -20.00
N ALA A 27 19.35 -12.08 -19.13
CA ALA A 27 18.56 -13.26 -19.45
C ALA A 27 17.68 -12.99 -20.68
N ALA A 28 17.84 -13.82 -21.72
CA ALA A 28 17.20 -13.61 -23.02
C ALA A 28 15.68 -13.50 -22.92
N PHE A 29 15.06 -14.19 -21.95
CA PHE A 29 13.62 -14.12 -21.70
C PHE A 29 13.15 -12.75 -21.19
N ILE A 30 13.99 -11.99 -20.46
CA ILE A 30 13.62 -10.63 -19.98
C ILE A 30 13.56 -9.68 -21.18
N LYS A 31 14.56 -9.76 -22.06
CA LYS A 31 14.61 -8.95 -23.30
C LYS A 31 13.57 -9.38 -24.34
N GLN A 32 13.21 -10.67 -24.40
CA GLN A 32 12.18 -11.18 -25.31
C GLN A 32 10.75 -10.90 -24.81
N ALA A 33 10.51 -10.92 -23.49
CA ALA A 33 9.18 -10.70 -22.94
C ALA A 33 8.83 -9.21 -22.78
N TRP A 34 9.83 -8.33 -22.70
CA TRP A 34 9.66 -6.89 -22.53
C TRP A 34 10.50 -6.16 -23.57
N SER A 35 9.86 -5.69 -24.65
CA SER A 35 10.48 -4.80 -25.62
C SER A 35 11.03 -3.54 -24.93
N ASP A 36 12.02 -2.90 -25.56
CA ASP A 36 12.73 -1.73 -25.05
C ASP A 36 11.79 -0.68 -24.40
N GLY A 37 12.20 -0.11 -23.25
CA GLY A 37 11.44 0.89 -22.50
C GLY A 37 11.67 0.87 -20.99
N THR A 38 11.06 1.81 -20.27
CA THR A 38 11.26 2.02 -18.82
C THR A 38 10.87 0.80 -17.96
N ALA A 39 9.83 0.05 -18.35
CA ALA A 39 9.43 -1.17 -17.66
C ALA A 39 10.46 -2.31 -17.83
N SER A 40 11.05 -2.45 -19.02
CA SER A 40 12.11 -3.41 -19.30
C SER A 40 13.40 -3.07 -18.54
N GLN A 41 13.74 -1.77 -18.44
CA GLN A 41 14.86 -1.28 -17.63
C GLN A 41 14.66 -1.53 -16.13
N ALA A 42 13.45 -1.28 -15.60
CA ALA A 42 13.12 -1.56 -14.21
C ALA A 42 13.19 -3.07 -13.92
N ALA A 43 12.59 -3.91 -14.76
CA ALA A 43 12.59 -5.36 -14.62
C ALA A 43 14.02 -5.93 -14.68
N SER A 44 14.85 -5.42 -15.60
CA SER A 44 16.27 -5.78 -15.69
C SER A 44 17.06 -5.34 -14.45
N GLY A 45 16.81 -4.12 -13.95
CA GLY A 45 17.42 -3.62 -12.72
C GLY A 45 17.11 -4.50 -11.51
N GLU A 46 15.84 -4.87 -11.34
CA GLU A 46 15.38 -5.74 -10.26
C GLU A 46 15.92 -7.17 -10.39
N ALA A 47 15.93 -7.75 -11.60
CA ALA A 47 16.55 -9.04 -11.86
C ALA A 47 18.06 -9.02 -11.54
N GLY A 48 18.76 -7.92 -11.84
CA GLY A 48 20.15 -7.73 -11.46
C GLY A 48 20.37 -7.65 -9.95
N GLN A 49 19.47 -7.00 -9.20
CA GLN A 49 19.54 -6.98 -7.73
C GLN A 49 19.24 -8.36 -7.13
N LEU A 50 18.25 -9.07 -7.66
CA LEU A 50 17.93 -10.44 -7.23
C LEU A 50 19.11 -11.37 -7.51
N ALA A 51 19.74 -11.28 -8.69
CA ALA A 51 20.95 -12.03 -9.02
C ALA A 51 22.08 -11.76 -8.03
N LYS A 52 22.34 -10.49 -7.68
CA LYS A 52 23.34 -10.11 -6.65
C LYS A 52 23.02 -10.74 -5.29
N LYS A 53 21.76 -10.71 -4.87
CA LYS A 53 21.32 -11.33 -3.60
C LYS A 53 21.52 -12.85 -3.62
N ILE A 54 21.21 -13.52 -4.73
CA ILE A 54 21.41 -14.96 -4.88
C ILE A 54 22.90 -15.32 -4.82
N VAL A 55 23.76 -14.63 -5.57
CA VAL A 55 25.22 -14.85 -5.56
C VAL A 55 25.83 -14.57 -4.18
N ALA A 56 25.38 -13.51 -3.50
CA ALA A 56 25.83 -13.20 -2.15
C ALA A 56 25.44 -14.32 -1.16
N ASN A 57 24.22 -14.85 -1.25
CA ASN A 57 23.77 -15.96 -0.43
C ASN A 57 24.51 -17.26 -0.75
N ASP A 58 24.77 -17.58 -2.03
CA ASP A 58 25.59 -18.73 -2.42
C ASP A 58 27.00 -18.66 -1.79
N THR A 59 27.66 -17.52 -1.95
CA THR A 59 29.00 -17.28 -1.38
C THR A 59 29.02 -17.51 0.13
N ARG A 60 28.01 -17.03 0.85
CA ARG A 60 27.86 -17.23 2.31
C ARG A 60 27.64 -18.69 2.66
N LEU A 61 26.78 -19.40 1.92
CA LEU A 61 26.53 -20.84 2.15
C LEU A 61 27.81 -21.66 1.98
N ARG A 62 28.63 -21.36 0.97
CA ARG A 62 29.95 -21.98 0.76
C ARG A 62 30.92 -21.69 1.91
N GLN A 63 30.92 -20.47 2.45
CA GLN A 63 31.73 -20.12 3.63
C GLN A 63 31.31 -20.92 4.88
N GLY A 64 30.00 -21.09 5.09
CA GLY A 64 29.46 -21.92 6.18
C GLY A 64 29.86 -23.39 6.05
N ASP A 65 29.80 -23.94 4.84
CA ASP A 65 30.23 -25.31 4.55
C ASP A 65 31.74 -25.51 4.83
N ALA A 66 32.58 -24.58 4.37
CA ALA A 66 34.02 -24.60 4.61
C ALA A 66 34.36 -24.54 6.11
N ALA A 67 33.66 -23.72 6.89
CA ALA A 67 33.86 -23.62 8.34
C ALA A 67 33.48 -24.91 9.07
N LEU A 68 32.37 -25.54 8.70
CA LEU A 68 31.95 -26.84 9.23
C LEU A 68 32.92 -27.96 8.85
N ALA A 69 33.42 -27.97 7.61
CA ALA A 69 34.41 -28.92 7.14
C ALA A 69 35.74 -28.80 7.90
N SER A 70 36.20 -27.58 8.17
CA SER A 70 37.39 -27.30 8.99
C SER A 70 37.22 -27.84 10.41
N TYR A 71 36.12 -27.49 11.08
CA TYR A 71 35.82 -27.99 12.42
C TYR A 71 35.73 -29.52 12.47
N ALA A 72 35.08 -30.15 11.49
CA ALA A 72 34.98 -31.60 11.42
C ALA A 72 36.34 -32.28 11.20
N ARG A 73 37.27 -31.66 10.46
CA ARG A 73 38.64 -32.14 10.30
C ARG A 73 39.39 -32.05 11.63
N THR A 74 39.39 -30.88 12.28
CA THR A 74 40.04 -30.67 13.58
C THR A 74 39.48 -31.61 14.65
N LEU A 75 38.17 -31.86 14.68
CA LEU A 75 37.55 -32.81 15.60
C LEU A 75 38.11 -34.23 15.43
N ARG A 76 38.32 -34.69 14.19
CA ARG A 76 38.93 -36.01 13.92
C ARG A 76 40.38 -36.04 14.37
N GLU A 77 41.16 -35.02 14.05
CA GLU A 77 42.57 -34.91 14.45
C GLU A 77 42.74 -34.84 15.97
N THR A 78 41.92 -34.06 16.66
CA THR A 78 41.89 -33.97 18.13
C THR A 78 41.52 -35.32 18.72
N ARG A 79 40.52 -36.03 18.18
CA ARG A 79 40.16 -37.37 18.63
C ARG A 79 41.36 -38.34 18.54
N THR A 80 42.00 -38.43 17.38
CA THR A 80 43.19 -39.28 17.20
C THR A 80 44.31 -38.89 18.17
N THR A 81 44.50 -37.59 18.40
CA THR A 81 45.50 -37.08 19.34
C THR A 81 45.19 -37.50 20.77
N VAL A 82 43.94 -37.37 21.22
CA VAL A 82 43.49 -37.76 22.56
C VAL A 82 43.63 -39.27 22.75
N GLU A 83 43.25 -40.08 21.76
CA GLU A 83 43.44 -41.53 21.79
C GLU A 83 44.92 -41.90 21.96
N ARG A 84 45.84 -41.24 21.23
CA ARG A 84 47.28 -41.45 21.39
C ARG A 84 47.81 -40.99 22.75
N LEU A 85 47.40 -39.81 23.22
CA LEU A 85 47.80 -39.29 24.53
C LEU A 85 47.35 -40.20 25.68
N ARG A 86 46.19 -40.85 25.54
CA ARG A 86 45.74 -41.87 26.49
C ARG A 86 46.67 -43.08 26.52
N VAL A 87 47.11 -43.57 25.36
CA VAL A 87 48.07 -44.69 25.30
C VAL A 87 49.40 -44.28 25.95
N GLU A 88 49.94 -43.10 25.62
CA GLU A 88 51.17 -42.57 26.24
C GLU A 88 51.04 -42.43 27.77
N TRP A 89 49.85 -42.08 28.26
CA TRP A 89 49.55 -42.01 29.70
C TRP A 89 49.57 -43.40 30.35
N ASP A 90 48.88 -44.36 29.74
CA ASP A 90 48.80 -45.74 30.23
C ASP A 90 50.20 -46.41 30.23
N GLU A 91 51.03 -46.13 29.23
CA GLU A 91 52.43 -46.58 29.15
C GLU A 91 53.31 -45.97 30.24
N ALA A 92 53.16 -44.67 30.54
CA ALA A 92 53.89 -44.01 31.62
C ALA A 92 53.53 -44.61 32.99
N ASP A 93 52.25 -44.90 33.24
CA ASP A 93 51.80 -45.56 34.47
C ASP A 93 52.30 -47.01 34.55
N GLY A 94 52.24 -47.76 33.45
CA GLY A 94 52.78 -49.13 33.36
C GLY A 94 54.28 -49.19 33.62
N THR A 95 55.05 -48.25 33.07
CA THR A 95 56.50 -48.14 33.29
C THR A 95 56.82 -47.83 34.74
N TYR A 96 56.09 -46.90 35.36
CA TYR A 96 56.23 -46.59 36.78
C TYR A 96 55.97 -47.82 37.67
N ARG A 97 54.85 -48.53 37.43
CA ARG A 97 54.51 -49.75 38.18
C ARG A 97 55.56 -50.85 38.00
N SER A 98 56.07 -51.04 36.79
CA SER A 98 57.14 -52.01 36.51
C SER A 98 58.43 -51.66 37.27
N LYS A 99 58.86 -50.39 37.23
CA LYS A 99 60.01 -49.89 38.00
C LYS A 99 59.79 -50.12 39.51
N LEU A 100 58.61 -49.81 40.03
CA LEU A 100 58.28 -49.97 41.44
C LEU A 100 58.28 -51.44 41.87
N ASN A 101 57.75 -52.35 41.04
CA ASN A 101 57.78 -53.79 41.28
C ASN A 101 59.21 -54.33 41.29
N HIS A 102 60.07 -53.87 40.37
CA HIS A 102 61.48 -54.26 40.35
C HIS A 102 62.23 -53.76 41.59
N ILE A 103 62.05 -52.49 41.98
CA ILE A 103 62.64 -51.92 43.20
C ILE A 103 62.21 -52.71 44.45
N ASN A 104 60.96 -53.19 44.46
CA ASN A 104 60.39 -53.98 45.55
C ASN A 104 60.67 -55.49 45.49
N SER A 105 61.39 -55.96 44.47
CA SER A 105 61.72 -57.38 44.33
C SER A 105 62.64 -57.85 45.48
N ALA A 106 62.57 -59.13 45.84
CA ALA A 106 63.38 -59.69 46.91
C ALA A 106 64.89 -59.55 46.63
N GLU A 107 65.30 -59.67 45.37
CA GLU A 107 66.67 -59.51 44.90
C GLU A 107 67.20 -58.10 45.18
N VAL A 108 66.48 -57.07 44.72
CA VAL A 108 66.85 -55.67 44.98
C VAL A 108 66.77 -55.35 46.47
N ARG A 109 65.81 -55.96 47.19
CA ARG A 109 65.66 -55.73 48.63
C ARG A 109 66.81 -56.24 49.48
N GLN A 110 67.50 -57.28 49.02
CA GLN A 110 68.66 -57.88 49.69
C GLN A 110 69.96 -57.14 49.35
N GLN A 111 70.04 -56.49 48.18
CA GLN A 111 71.27 -55.89 47.66
C GLN A 111 71.35 -54.37 47.84
N VAL A 112 70.21 -53.68 47.89
CA VAL A 112 70.15 -52.21 47.91
C VAL A 112 69.58 -51.70 49.24
N PRO A 113 70.27 -50.80 49.96
CA PRO A 113 69.76 -50.20 51.20
C PRO A 113 68.44 -49.48 51.01
N GLU A 114 67.60 -49.46 52.05
CA GLU A 114 66.25 -48.87 51.99
C GLU A 114 66.22 -47.42 51.52
N GLN A 115 67.15 -46.58 52.00
CA GLN A 115 67.25 -45.18 51.56
C GLN A 115 67.51 -45.03 50.07
N ALA A 116 68.34 -45.89 49.48
CA ALA A 116 68.62 -45.87 48.05
C ALA A 116 67.42 -46.38 47.23
N ARG A 117 66.66 -47.35 47.75
CA ARG A 117 65.40 -47.80 47.14
C ARG A 117 64.34 -46.70 47.14
N GLN A 118 64.23 -45.93 48.23
CA GLN A 118 63.32 -44.79 48.31
C GLN A 118 63.65 -43.73 47.26
N GLN A 119 64.93 -43.38 47.11
CA GLN A 119 65.37 -42.42 46.08
C GLN A 119 65.05 -42.89 44.64
N LEU A 120 65.17 -44.19 44.37
CA LEU A 120 64.79 -44.77 43.08
C LEU A 120 63.27 -44.71 42.85
N ALA A 121 62.47 -44.94 43.88
CA ALA A 121 61.01 -44.84 43.81
C ALA A 121 60.56 -43.39 43.59
N ASP A 122 61.16 -42.42 44.30
CA ASP A 122 60.89 -40.99 44.15
C ASP A 122 61.25 -40.52 42.74
N ARG A 123 62.38 -40.98 42.19
CA ARG A 123 62.78 -40.67 40.81
C ARG A 123 61.80 -41.27 39.79
N ALA A 124 61.35 -42.50 40.00
CA ALA A 124 60.35 -43.13 39.12
C ALA A 124 59.00 -42.38 39.17
N ALA A 125 58.59 -41.89 40.34
CA ALA A 125 57.40 -41.05 40.48
C ALA A 125 57.57 -39.70 39.77
N HIS A 126 58.73 -39.05 39.93
CA HIS A 126 59.05 -37.80 39.26
C HIS A 126 59.02 -37.94 37.73
N ASP A 127 59.61 -38.99 37.17
CA ASP A 127 59.59 -39.28 35.72
C ASP A 127 58.15 -39.46 35.19
N ARG A 128 57.31 -40.18 35.94
CA ARG A 128 55.89 -40.37 35.61
C ARG A 128 55.16 -39.03 35.60
N ASP A 129 55.29 -38.26 36.67
CA ASP A 129 54.57 -36.99 36.83
C ASP A 129 54.99 -35.96 35.78
N ALA A 130 56.29 -35.89 35.45
CA ALA A 130 56.80 -35.03 34.38
C ALA A 130 56.21 -35.42 33.00
N THR A 131 56.12 -36.71 32.72
CA THR A 131 55.51 -37.24 31.48
C THR A 131 54.02 -36.93 31.42
N GLN A 132 53.30 -37.18 32.51
CA GLN A 132 51.87 -36.89 32.63
C GLN A 132 51.56 -35.39 32.50
N GLN A 133 52.38 -34.51 33.08
CA GLN A 133 52.26 -33.06 32.88
C GLN A 133 52.49 -32.64 31.42
N ASN A 134 53.44 -33.27 30.72
CA ASN A 134 53.66 -33.02 29.29
C ASN A 134 52.43 -33.45 28.45
N ILE A 135 51.86 -34.61 28.77
CA ILE A 135 50.63 -35.12 28.16
C ILE A 135 49.47 -34.15 28.36
N PHE A 136 49.26 -33.64 29.58
CA PHE A 136 48.22 -32.63 29.86
C PHE A 136 48.39 -31.37 29.02
N ARG A 137 49.61 -30.81 28.92
CA ARG A 137 49.85 -29.61 28.10
C ARG A 137 49.54 -29.85 26.61
N ARG A 138 49.83 -31.04 26.10
CA ARG A 138 49.52 -31.43 24.71
C ARG A 138 48.02 -31.65 24.51
N TYR A 139 47.33 -32.21 25.50
CA TYR A 139 45.88 -32.34 25.52
C TYR A 139 45.20 -30.96 25.49
N ASP A 140 45.59 -30.05 26.38
CA ASP A 140 45.03 -28.69 26.46
C ASP A 140 45.22 -27.95 25.15
N ARG A 141 46.39 -28.08 24.50
CA ARG A 141 46.63 -27.51 23.18
C ARG A 141 45.70 -28.09 22.11
N ALA A 142 45.48 -29.41 22.11
CA ALA A 142 44.60 -30.06 21.15
C ALA A 142 43.12 -29.65 21.34
N MET A 143 42.68 -29.53 22.59
CA MET A 143 41.34 -29.05 22.95
C MET A 143 41.15 -27.56 22.65
N GLY A 144 42.17 -26.74 22.91
CA GLY A 144 42.17 -25.31 22.57
C GLY A 144 42.01 -25.08 21.07
N THR A 145 42.74 -25.81 20.22
CA THR A 145 42.59 -25.75 18.77
C THR A 145 41.17 -26.13 18.32
N LEU A 146 40.59 -27.19 18.90
CA LEU A 146 39.22 -27.61 18.62
C LEU A 146 38.21 -26.52 19.00
N GLN A 147 38.37 -25.92 20.18
CA GLN A 147 37.51 -24.84 20.67
C GLN A 147 37.57 -23.60 19.77
N THR A 148 38.77 -23.18 19.35
CA THR A 148 38.93 -22.05 18.41
C THR A 148 38.20 -22.30 17.10
N GLN A 149 38.34 -23.50 16.52
CA GLN A 149 37.64 -23.86 15.28
C GLN A 149 36.12 -23.93 15.48
N GLY A 150 35.66 -24.40 16.63
CA GLY A 150 34.24 -24.40 17.00
C GLY A 150 33.65 -22.98 17.08
N ILE A 151 34.38 -22.03 17.68
CA ILE A 151 33.97 -20.62 17.74
C ILE A 151 33.91 -19.99 16.35
N VAL A 152 34.89 -20.26 15.48
CA VAL A 152 34.89 -19.78 14.09
C VAL A 152 33.66 -20.30 13.35
N ALA A 153 33.40 -21.61 13.41
CA ALA A 153 32.22 -22.21 12.77
C ALA A 153 30.91 -21.63 13.29
N ALA A 154 30.77 -21.46 14.62
CA ALA A 154 29.57 -20.89 15.22
C ALA A 154 29.35 -19.42 14.81
N ARG A 155 30.41 -18.61 14.76
CA ARG A 155 30.32 -17.21 14.32
C ARG A 155 29.90 -17.11 12.85
N THR A 156 30.52 -17.91 11.97
CA THR A 156 30.19 -17.93 10.54
C THR A 156 28.73 -18.34 10.31
N LEU A 157 28.22 -19.34 11.04
CA LEU A 157 26.83 -19.79 10.92
C LEU A 157 25.83 -18.77 11.48
N ASN A 158 26.17 -18.07 12.57
CA ASN A 158 25.32 -16.99 13.10
C ASN A 158 25.24 -15.80 12.14
N ALA A 159 26.37 -15.38 11.57
CA ALA A 159 26.40 -14.32 10.55
C ALA A 159 25.55 -14.69 9.33
N LEU A 160 25.59 -15.95 8.89
CA LEU A 160 24.75 -16.44 7.79
C LEU A 160 23.24 -16.30 8.09
N SER A 161 22.82 -16.56 9.33
CA SER A 161 21.44 -16.40 9.77
C SER A 161 21.01 -14.93 9.80
N ASP A 162 21.84 -14.04 10.34
CA ASP A 162 21.48 -12.63 10.57
C ASP A 162 21.51 -11.81 9.27
N ASP A 163 22.41 -12.12 8.34
CA ASP A 163 22.58 -11.39 7.07
C ASP A 163 21.64 -11.84 5.94
N THR A 164 20.91 -12.95 6.11
CA THR A 164 19.94 -13.45 5.10
C THR A 164 18.55 -12.92 5.38
N ILE A 165 18.07 -13.06 6.63
CA ILE A 165 16.86 -12.43 7.14
C ILE A 165 17.17 -12.05 8.58
N PRO A 166 17.17 -10.75 8.93
CA PRO A 166 17.39 -10.33 10.31
C PRO A 166 16.42 -11.06 11.24
N ARG A 167 16.90 -11.59 12.38
CA ARG A 167 16.05 -12.32 13.34
C ARG A 167 14.84 -11.52 13.83
N SER A 168 14.93 -10.18 13.81
CA SER A 168 13.81 -9.28 14.11
C SER A 168 12.69 -9.29 13.05
N LYS A 169 12.92 -9.89 11.88
CA LYS A 169 12.01 -9.94 10.73
C LYS A 169 11.50 -11.35 10.42
N THR A 170 11.84 -12.36 11.22
CA THR A 170 11.38 -13.75 11.05
C THR A 170 10.02 -14.04 11.70
N GLY A 171 9.41 -13.05 12.37
CA GLY A 171 8.18 -13.24 13.17
C GLY A 171 6.88 -13.39 12.37
N SER A 172 6.87 -13.05 11.07
CA SER A 172 5.72 -13.29 10.19
C SER A 172 6.18 -13.50 8.75
N ALA A 173 5.36 -14.20 7.96
CA ALA A 173 5.63 -14.41 6.54
C ALA A 173 5.71 -13.08 5.77
N ASP A 174 4.96 -12.06 6.19
CA ASP A 174 4.98 -10.73 5.57
C ASP A 174 6.27 -9.95 5.92
N ALA A 175 6.74 -10.05 7.17
CA ALA A 175 7.99 -9.43 7.59
C ALA A 175 9.21 -10.06 6.90
N MET A 176 9.20 -11.39 6.74
CA MET A 176 10.21 -12.11 5.96
C MET A 176 10.18 -11.70 4.49
N ARG A 177 8.99 -11.62 3.89
CA ARG A 177 8.84 -11.20 2.49
C ARG A 177 9.30 -9.76 2.28
N SER A 178 8.94 -8.82 3.16
CA SER A 178 9.41 -7.44 3.11
C SER A 178 10.93 -7.32 3.27
N ALA A 179 11.57 -8.13 4.12
CA ALA A 179 13.02 -8.16 4.22
C ALA A 179 13.70 -8.69 2.95
N LEU A 180 13.06 -9.61 2.23
CA LEU A 180 13.58 -10.19 0.99
C LEU A 180 13.39 -9.27 -0.22
N THR A 181 12.23 -8.60 -0.33
CA THR A 181 11.81 -7.86 -1.53
C THR A 181 11.71 -6.35 -1.34
N GLY A 182 11.97 -5.80 -0.15
CA GLY A 182 11.80 -4.37 0.14
C GLY A 182 12.63 -3.43 -0.74
N ASP A 183 13.78 -3.90 -1.23
CA ASP A 183 14.66 -3.14 -2.12
C ASP A 183 14.31 -3.33 -3.62
N LEU A 184 13.37 -4.26 -3.91
CA LEU A 184 12.93 -4.65 -5.24
C LEU A 184 11.60 -3.95 -5.54
N SER A 185 11.64 -2.78 -6.18
CA SER A 185 10.48 -1.89 -6.31
C SER A 185 9.29 -2.52 -7.06
N ILE A 186 9.51 -3.31 -8.11
CA ILE A 186 8.43 -4.00 -8.87
C ILE A 186 7.84 -5.13 -8.05
N SER A 187 8.66 -5.96 -7.39
CA SER A 187 8.16 -7.01 -6.49
C SER A 187 7.37 -6.42 -5.31
N ALA A 188 7.87 -5.35 -4.69
CA ALA A 188 7.17 -4.64 -3.62
C ALA A 188 5.85 -4.04 -4.13
N GLY A 189 5.86 -3.43 -5.32
CA GLY A 189 4.67 -2.93 -6.00
C GLY A 189 3.65 -4.01 -6.31
N ALA A 190 4.07 -5.15 -6.86
CA ALA A 190 3.20 -6.29 -7.15
C ALA A 190 2.59 -6.87 -5.86
N MET A 191 3.36 -6.94 -4.77
CA MET A 191 2.86 -7.33 -3.46
C MET A 191 1.81 -6.35 -2.94
N LYS A 192 2.04 -5.04 -3.05
CA LYS A 192 1.04 -4.03 -2.69
C LYS A 192 -0.23 -4.16 -3.52
N ARG A 193 -0.14 -4.35 -4.83
CA ARG A 193 -1.30 -4.61 -5.69
C ARG A 193 -2.05 -5.87 -5.25
N GLY A 194 -1.34 -6.97 -4.97
CA GLY A 194 -1.96 -8.22 -4.52
C GLY A 194 -2.67 -8.07 -3.17
N GLN A 195 -2.04 -7.39 -2.20
CA GLN A 195 -2.67 -7.10 -0.90
C GLN A 195 -3.88 -6.18 -1.06
N ALA A 196 -3.76 -5.13 -1.87
CA ALA A 196 -4.85 -4.21 -2.17
C ALA A 196 -6.03 -4.93 -2.83
N ALA A 197 -5.78 -5.86 -3.75
CA ALA A 197 -6.83 -6.68 -4.38
C ALA A 197 -7.54 -7.61 -3.38
N ALA A 198 -6.79 -8.26 -2.49
CA ALA A 198 -7.38 -9.09 -1.44
C ALA A 198 -8.22 -8.27 -0.45
N ASP A 199 -7.69 -7.12 -0.01
CA ASP A 199 -8.40 -6.20 0.86
C ASP A 199 -9.64 -5.61 0.19
N ALA A 200 -9.56 -5.25 -1.08
CA ALA A 200 -10.66 -4.73 -1.87
C ALA A 200 -11.76 -5.77 -2.08
N ALA A 201 -11.42 -7.05 -2.29
CA ALA A 201 -12.40 -8.13 -2.38
C ALA A 201 -13.19 -8.29 -1.07
N ALA A 202 -12.49 -8.26 0.08
CA ALA A 202 -13.15 -8.29 1.39
C ALA A 202 -14.00 -7.04 1.64
N ALA A 203 -13.49 -5.85 1.28
CA ALA A 203 -14.23 -4.60 1.40
C ALA A 203 -15.46 -4.54 0.50
N ARG A 204 -15.41 -5.09 -0.72
CA ARG A 204 -16.54 -5.20 -1.63
C ARG A 204 -17.71 -5.96 -1.00
N ASP A 205 -17.44 -7.11 -0.36
CA ASP A 205 -18.48 -7.89 0.30
C ASP A 205 -19.12 -7.11 1.46
N LEU A 206 -18.31 -6.35 2.21
CA LEU A 206 -18.81 -5.47 3.27
C LEU A 206 -19.63 -4.30 2.71
N VAL A 207 -19.21 -3.69 1.59
CA VAL A 207 -19.96 -2.63 0.89
C VAL A 207 -21.35 -3.12 0.49
N VAL A 208 -21.44 -4.32 -0.12
CA VAL A 208 -22.73 -4.88 -0.55
C VAL A 208 -23.66 -5.10 0.64
N LYS A 209 -23.15 -5.67 1.74
CA LYS A 209 -23.93 -5.87 2.96
C LYS A 209 -24.35 -4.55 3.61
N ALA A 210 -23.43 -3.59 3.68
CA ALA A 210 -23.69 -2.26 4.23
C ALA A 210 -24.77 -1.52 3.42
N ALA A 211 -24.70 -1.58 2.09
CA ALA A 211 -25.71 -1.03 1.20
C ALA A 211 -27.10 -1.67 1.40
N GLN A 212 -27.14 -2.94 1.81
CA GLN A 212 -28.38 -3.66 2.15
C GLN A 212 -28.86 -3.41 3.59
N GLY A 213 -28.18 -2.55 4.34
CA GLY A 213 -28.59 -2.12 5.69
C GLY A 213 -27.84 -2.79 6.84
N ASP A 214 -26.84 -3.64 6.59
CA ASP A 214 -26.03 -4.28 7.64
C ASP A 214 -25.11 -3.27 8.33
N ARG A 215 -25.44 -2.95 9.58
CA ARG A 215 -24.68 -2.00 10.40
C ARG A 215 -23.31 -2.53 10.82
N ALA A 216 -23.19 -3.82 11.13
CA ALA A 216 -21.92 -4.41 11.54
C ALA A 216 -20.93 -4.40 10.37
N ALA A 217 -21.43 -4.66 9.15
CA ALA A 217 -20.62 -4.56 7.95
C ALA A 217 -20.09 -3.14 7.71
N LEU A 218 -20.91 -2.10 7.91
CA LEU A 218 -20.49 -0.71 7.79
C LEU A 218 -19.44 -0.32 8.85
N GLU A 219 -19.63 -0.73 10.10
CA GLU A 219 -18.68 -0.47 11.19
C GLU A 219 -17.33 -1.17 10.93
N GLU A 220 -17.35 -2.42 10.45
CA GLU A 220 -16.13 -3.13 10.05
C GLU A 220 -15.45 -2.46 8.86
N LEU A 221 -16.22 -2.03 7.85
CA LEU A 221 -15.72 -1.34 6.67
C LEU A 221 -14.96 -0.07 7.07
N GLN A 222 -15.56 0.77 7.93
CA GLN A 222 -14.93 2.00 8.41
C GLN A 222 -13.68 1.70 9.23
N LYS A 223 -13.78 0.78 10.19
CA LYS A 223 -12.68 0.46 11.10
C LYS A 223 -11.46 -0.12 10.40
N LYS A 224 -11.66 -0.99 9.40
CA LYS A 224 -10.58 -1.75 8.76
C LYS A 224 -10.08 -1.12 7.47
N TYR A 225 -10.98 -0.47 6.72
CA TYR A 225 -10.70 0.01 5.37
C TYR A 225 -10.92 1.52 5.19
N GLY A 226 -11.49 2.24 6.17
CA GLY A 226 -11.78 3.67 6.08
C GLY A 226 -10.59 4.52 5.62
N ASP A 227 -9.43 4.35 6.25
CA ASP A 227 -8.20 5.06 5.86
C ASP A 227 -7.64 4.59 4.50
N LYS A 228 -7.87 3.31 4.15
CA LYS A 228 -7.42 2.74 2.87
C LYS A 228 -8.18 3.30 1.67
N ALA A 229 -9.36 3.89 1.85
CA ALA A 229 -10.09 4.55 0.77
C ALA A 229 -9.27 5.68 0.10
N LYS A 230 -8.27 6.25 0.81
CA LYS A 230 -7.36 7.28 0.29
C LYS A 230 -6.06 6.74 -0.31
N ASP A 231 -5.82 5.43 -0.24
CA ASP A 231 -4.68 4.75 -0.85
C ASP A 231 -5.01 4.40 -2.32
N PRO A 232 -4.28 4.93 -3.31
CA PRO A 232 -4.54 4.67 -4.73
C PRO A 232 -4.51 3.18 -5.11
N TYR A 233 -3.68 2.36 -4.47
CA TYR A 233 -3.66 0.92 -4.73
C TYR A 233 -4.99 0.25 -4.35
N PHE A 234 -5.48 0.55 -3.14
CA PHE A 234 -6.74 0.01 -2.63
C PHE A 234 -7.94 0.60 -3.37
N ALA A 235 -7.94 1.91 -3.61
CA ALA A 235 -8.99 2.61 -4.32
C ALA A 235 -9.21 2.05 -5.73
N GLN A 236 -8.14 1.88 -6.53
CA GLN A 236 -8.22 1.22 -7.82
C GLN A 236 -8.79 -0.20 -7.69
N ALA A 237 -8.22 -1.00 -6.78
CA ALA A 237 -8.62 -2.40 -6.61
C ALA A 237 -10.10 -2.53 -6.20
N LEU A 238 -10.60 -1.62 -5.37
CA LEU A 238 -12.00 -1.58 -4.95
C LEU A 238 -12.93 -1.24 -6.12
N GLN A 239 -12.59 -0.23 -6.93
CA GLN A 239 -13.38 0.09 -8.13
C GLN A 239 -13.38 -1.05 -9.14
N GLN A 240 -12.25 -1.77 -9.29
CA GLN A 240 -12.19 -2.98 -10.12
C GLN A 240 -13.04 -4.12 -9.56
N ALA A 241 -13.02 -4.34 -8.24
CA ALA A 241 -13.75 -5.42 -7.59
C ALA A 241 -15.27 -5.19 -7.59
N LEU A 242 -15.71 -3.95 -7.40
CA LEU A 242 -17.13 -3.58 -7.52
C LEU A 242 -17.58 -3.55 -8.99
N GLY A 243 -16.75 -2.96 -9.85
CA GLY A 243 -17.15 -2.55 -11.19
C GLY A 243 -18.24 -1.46 -11.16
N ILE A 244 -18.45 -0.79 -12.29
CA ILE A 244 -19.44 0.30 -12.38
C ILE A 244 -20.85 -0.19 -12.01
N LYS A 245 -21.26 -1.36 -12.53
CA LYS A 245 -22.56 -1.96 -12.20
C LYS A 245 -22.71 -2.30 -10.71
N GLY A 246 -21.65 -2.79 -10.06
CA GLY A 246 -21.69 -3.11 -8.63
C GLY A 246 -21.77 -1.86 -7.77
N THR A 247 -21.06 -0.79 -8.15
CA THR A 247 -21.17 0.53 -7.51
C THR A 247 -22.59 1.09 -7.66
N ASN A 248 -23.16 1.05 -8.85
CA ASN A 248 -24.54 1.50 -9.10
C ASN A 248 -25.55 0.64 -8.32
N GLN A 249 -25.35 -0.68 -8.24
CA GLN A 249 -26.19 -1.56 -7.42
C GLN A 249 -26.11 -1.23 -5.93
N ALA A 250 -24.92 -0.95 -5.40
CA ALA A 250 -24.75 -0.56 -3.99
C ALA A 250 -25.47 0.77 -3.68
N ILE A 251 -25.37 1.75 -4.59
CA ILE A 251 -26.12 3.00 -4.47
C ILE A 251 -27.63 2.73 -4.51
N PHE A 252 -28.09 1.89 -5.44
CA PHE A 252 -29.50 1.52 -5.54
C PHE A 252 -30.02 0.83 -4.27
N ASP A 253 -29.31 -0.17 -3.75
CA ASP A 253 -29.71 -0.92 -2.56
C ASP A 253 -29.80 0.00 -1.33
N MET A 254 -28.83 0.92 -1.21
CA MET A 254 -28.81 1.95 -0.17
C MET A 254 -30.02 2.89 -0.29
N LEU A 255 -30.30 3.43 -1.49
CA LEU A 255 -31.43 4.34 -1.73
C LEU A 255 -32.78 3.63 -1.54
N LYS A 256 -32.89 2.35 -1.92
CA LYS A 256 -34.08 1.54 -1.68
C LYS A 256 -34.37 1.38 -0.18
N GLY A 257 -33.34 1.21 0.65
CA GLY A 257 -33.47 1.14 2.10
C GLY A 257 -34.06 2.42 2.72
N GLN A 258 -33.84 3.60 2.10
CA GLN A 258 -34.31 4.89 2.62
C GLN A 258 -35.83 5.10 2.54
N VAL A 259 -36.52 4.34 1.68
CA VAL A 259 -37.99 4.41 1.54
C VAL A 259 -38.72 4.04 2.84
N VAL A 260 -38.01 3.51 3.85
CA VAL A 260 -38.55 3.04 5.14
C VAL A 260 -38.36 4.05 6.31
N GLY A 261 -37.68 5.18 6.08
CA GLY A 261 -37.88 6.43 6.85
C GLY A 261 -37.35 6.53 8.29
N HIS A 262 -36.10 6.16 8.60
CA HIS A 262 -35.48 6.44 9.91
C HIS A 262 -34.20 7.31 9.82
N ILE A 263 -34.01 8.26 10.77
CA ILE A 263 -32.86 9.19 10.82
C ILE A 263 -31.52 8.44 10.93
N ASP A 264 -31.51 7.29 11.62
CA ASP A 264 -30.33 6.41 11.74
C ASP A 264 -29.88 5.80 10.40
N ASP A 265 -30.74 5.77 9.39
CA ASP A 265 -30.40 5.29 8.03
C ASP A 265 -29.56 6.33 7.30
N ARG A 266 -29.76 7.62 7.60
CA ARG A 266 -29.08 8.72 6.90
C ARG A 266 -27.59 8.80 7.25
N THR A 267 -27.23 8.86 8.53
CA THR A 267 -25.82 8.93 8.94
C THR A 267 -25.02 7.73 8.43
N ARG A 268 -25.66 6.56 8.37
CA ARG A 268 -25.06 5.35 7.81
C ARG A 268 -24.81 5.47 6.30
N ASN A 269 -25.81 5.94 5.56
CA ASN A 269 -25.69 6.17 4.13
C ASN A 269 -24.64 7.23 3.79
N ASP A 270 -24.62 8.35 4.52
CA ASP A 270 -23.61 9.39 4.37
C ASP A 270 -22.20 8.82 4.58
N ALA A 271 -22.03 7.93 5.55
CA ALA A 271 -20.74 7.32 5.84
C ALA A 271 -20.32 6.28 4.80
N LEU A 272 -21.26 5.48 4.26
CA LEU A 272 -21.00 4.56 3.16
C LEU A 272 -20.65 5.34 1.87
N LEU A 273 -21.39 6.39 1.55
CA LEU A 273 -21.12 7.26 0.41
C LEU A 273 -19.78 8.00 0.57
N ASN A 274 -19.41 8.42 1.78
CA ASN A 274 -18.10 9.01 2.02
C ASN A 274 -16.98 8.01 1.71
N PHE A 275 -17.10 6.77 2.19
CA PHE A 275 -16.13 5.71 1.89
C PHE A 275 -16.03 5.43 0.38
N LEU A 276 -17.16 5.17 -0.28
CA LEU A 276 -17.21 4.87 -1.71
C LEU A 276 -16.77 6.05 -2.56
N GLY A 277 -17.25 7.26 -2.24
CA GLY A 277 -16.90 8.50 -2.92
C GLY A 277 -15.43 8.84 -2.78
N THR A 278 -14.86 8.68 -1.58
CA THR A 278 -13.42 8.89 -1.35
C THR A 278 -12.58 7.89 -2.14
N ALA A 279 -12.96 6.60 -2.16
CA ALA A 279 -12.26 5.60 -2.96
C ALA A 279 -12.42 5.85 -4.47
N PHE A 280 -13.60 6.26 -4.93
CA PHE A 280 -13.86 6.62 -6.32
C PHE A 280 -12.98 7.79 -6.77
N ALA A 281 -13.00 8.90 -6.02
CA ALA A 281 -12.21 10.08 -6.30
C ALA A 281 -10.70 9.81 -6.24
N THR A 282 -10.24 9.04 -5.23
CA THR A 282 -8.84 8.63 -5.12
C THR A 282 -8.37 7.81 -6.33
N ALA A 283 -9.21 6.91 -6.85
CA ALA A 283 -8.87 6.10 -8.01
C ALA A 283 -8.81 6.91 -9.32
N ALA A 284 -9.51 8.05 -9.37
CA ALA A 284 -9.58 8.95 -10.52
C ALA A 284 -8.44 9.99 -10.55
N ASP A 285 -7.95 10.40 -9.39
CA ASP A 285 -7.02 11.54 -9.22
C ASP A 285 -5.60 11.27 -9.73
N THR A 286 -5.17 11.98 -10.79
CA THR A 286 -3.78 11.91 -11.32
C THR A 286 -2.76 12.56 -10.39
N GLY A 287 -3.18 13.44 -9.49
CA GLY A 287 -2.30 14.03 -8.48
C GLY A 287 -1.76 13.00 -7.47
N ARG A 288 -2.32 11.79 -7.44
CA ARG A 288 -1.91 10.69 -6.54
C ARG A 288 -1.03 9.64 -7.20
N ASP A 289 -0.67 9.82 -8.46
CA ASP A 289 0.19 8.89 -9.20
C ASP A 289 1.56 8.67 -8.51
N GLY A 290 2.05 9.66 -7.75
CA GLY A 290 3.28 9.54 -6.96
C GLY A 290 3.23 8.51 -5.83
N ALA A 291 2.05 7.98 -5.47
CA ALA A 291 1.92 6.93 -4.46
C ALA A 291 2.37 5.55 -4.97
N PHE A 292 2.41 5.35 -6.29
CA PHE A 292 2.86 4.09 -6.90
C PHE A 292 4.38 3.97 -6.80
N GLN A 293 4.83 2.90 -6.16
CA GLN A 293 6.24 2.70 -5.83
C GLN A 293 7.09 2.23 -7.01
N ASP A 294 6.44 1.81 -8.09
CA ASP A 294 7.07 1.27 -9.29
C ASP A 294 6.34 1.71 -10.56
N VAL A 295 7.12 1.83 -11.64
CA VAL A 295 6.63 2.26 -12.96
C VAL A 295 5.57 1.31 -13.53
N VAL A 296 5.64 0.01 -13.20
CA VAL A 296 4.69 -0.98 -13.73
C VAL A 296 3.32 -0.81 -13.09
N SER A 297 3.24 -0.65 -11.76
CA SER A 297 1.97 -0.33 -11.09
C SER A 297 1.36 0.95 -11.64
N LEU A 298 2.19 2.00 -11.80
CA LEU A 298 1.74 3.27 -12.32
C LEU A 298 1.16 3.15 -13.73
N GLN A 299 1.87 2.50 -14.65
CA GLN A 299 1.41 2.30 -16.02
C GLN A 299 0.14 1.46 -16.10
N LEU A 300 0.04 0.38 -15.31
CA LEU A 300 -1.17 -0.43 -15.22
C LEU A 300 -2.36 0.38 -14.70
N HIS A 301 -2.12 1.21 -13.70
CA HIS A 301 -3.14 2.09 -13.13
C HIS A 301 -3.60 3.16 -14.14
N GLN A 302 -2.68 3.83 -14.82
CA GLN A 302 -3.00 4.84 -15.84
C GLN A 302 -3.78 4.24 -17.00
N LYS A 303 -3.35 3.08 -17.52
CA LYS A 303 -4.07 2.36 -18.59
C LYS A 303 -5.47 1.97 -18.15
N TRP A 304 -5.59 1.35 -16.99
CA TRP A 304 -6.90 0.97 -16.44
C TRP A 304 -7.80 2.19 -16.28
N ARG A 305 -7.27 3.30 -15.76
CA ARG A 305 -8.04 4.51 -15.49
C ARG A 305 -8.55 5.16 -16.77
N SER A 306 -7.74 5.24 -17.82
CA SER A 306 -8.20 5.75 -19.12
C SER A 306 -9.33 4.90 -19.70
N GLU A 307 -9.24 3.58 -19.61
CA GLU A 307 -10.31 2.67 -20.03
C GLU A 307 -11.55 2.82 -19.14
N TRP A 308 -11.35 3.00 -17.83
CA TRP A 308 -12.41 3.20 -16.86
C TRP A 308 -13.15 4.53 -17.08
N PHE A 309 -12.46 5.61 -17.45
CA PHE A 309 -13.11 6.90 -17.79
C PHE A 309 -14.03 6.77 -19.00
N GLU A 310 -13.63 6.03 -20.05
CA GLU A 310 -14.52 5.76 -21.18
C GLU A 310 -15.76 4.96 -20.76
N GLN A 311 -15.60 3.98 -19.87
CA GLN A 311 -16.74 3.23 -19.31
C GLN A 311 -17.64 4.11 -18.45
N LEU A 312 -17.08 5.04 -17.66
CA LEU A 312 -17.83 5.99 -16.84
C LEU A 312 -18.64 6.99 -17.68
N LYS A 313 -18.13 7.43 -18.84
CA LYS A 313 -18.91 8.25 -19.78
C LYS A 313 -20.08 7.45 -20.36
N ALA A 314 -19.81 6.23 -20.81
CA ALA A 314 -20.84 5.36 -21.38
C ALA A 314 -21.95 5.05 -20.37
N ASP A 315 -21.58 4.65 -19.14
CA ASP A 315 -22.54 4.44 -18.04
C ASP A 315 -23.22 5.75 -17.63
N GLY A 316 -22.48 6.86 -17.62
CA GLY A 316 -22.96 8.18 -17.28
C GLY A 316 -24.19 8.59 -18.09
N ARG A 317 -24.12 8.35 -19.40
CA ARG A 317 -25.20 8.60 -20.38
C ARG A 317 -26.30 7.53 -20.39
N ASP A 318 -26.05 6.37 -19.78
CA ASP A 318 -27.02 5.27 -19.68
C ASP A 318 -27.87 5.38 -18.41
N THR A 319 -28.99 4.67 -18.39
CA THR A 319 -29.89 4.58 -17.24
C THR A 319 -29.68 3.26 -16.51
N PHE A 320 -29.21 3.34 -15.27
CA PHE A 320 -29.17 2.18 -14.39
C PHE A 320 -30.58 1.80 -13.94
N LYS A 321 -30.99 0.57 -14.27
CA LYS A 321 -32.28 0.02 -13.90
C LYS A 321 -32.16 -1.48 -13.56
N PRO A 322 -32.23 -1.87 -12.27
CA PRO A 322 -31.94 -3.25 -11.87
C PRO A 322 -33.06 -4.24 -12.27
N ASN A 323 -34.30 -3.77 -12.41
CA ASN A 323 -35.38 -4.52 -13.05
C ASN A 323 -36.44 -3.56 -13.63
N TRP A 324 -37.36 -4.09 -14.44
CA TRP A 324 -38.32 -3.29 -15.20
C TRP A 324 -39.28 -2.43 -14.35
N ALA A 325 -39.53 -2.80 -13.10
CA ALA A 325 -40.43 -2.10 -12.17
C ALA A 325 -39.69 -1.26 -11.11
N SER A 326 -38.36 -1.38 -11.03
CA SER A 326 -37.55 -0.63 -10.08
C SER A 326 -37.40 0.83 -10.47
N PRO A 327 -37.19 1.72 -9.48
CA PRO A 327 -36.62 3.02 -9.71
C PRO A 327 -35.31 2.95 -10.51
N SER A 328 -35.02 4.01 -11.25
CA SER A 328 -33.84 4.11 -12.11
C SER A 328 -33.18 5.47 -11.98
N PHE A 329 -31.89 5.55 -12.27
CA PHE A 329 -31.11 6.78 -12.28
C PHE A 329 -30.04 6.72 -13.38
N SER A 330 -29.59 7.86 -13.88
CA SER A 330 -28.46 7.87 -14.84
C SER A 330 -27.12 7.58 -14.16
N GLY A 331 -26.14 7.03 -14.88
CA GLY A 331 -24.80 6.83 -14.29
C GLY A 331 -24.18 8.14 -13.78
N TYR A 332 -24.47 9.28 -14.43
CA TYR A 332 -23.99 10.59 -13.97
C TYR A 332 -24.59 10.97 -12.62
N TYR A 333 -25.82 10.56 -12.32
CA TYR A 333 -26.40 10.72 -11.00
C TYR A 333 -25.57 9.99 -9.93
N ALA A 334 -25.25 8.71 -10.16
CA ALA A 334 -24.44 7.93 -9.24
C ALA A 334 -23.05 8.55 -9.03
N GLN A 335 -22.41 9.00 -10.11
CA GLN A 335 -21.10 9.66 -10.05
C GLN A 335 -21.17 10.98 -9.26
N GLY A 336 -22.17 11.83 -9.52
CA GLY A 336 -22.39 13.06 -8.75
C GLY A 336 -22.63 12.80 -7.26
N LEU A 337 -23.40 11.76 -6.92
CA LEU A 337 -23.64 11.38 -5.53
C LEU A 337 -22.34 10.94 -4.82
N LEU A 338 -21.51 10.14 -5.48
CA LEU A 338 -20.19 9.76 -4.95
C LEU A 338 -19.27 10.97 -4.76
N LEU A 339 -19.18 11.83 -5.77
CA LEU A 339 -18.33 13.02 -5.76
C LEU A 339 -18.71 14.03 -4.69
N SER A 340 -20.01 14.21 -4.44
CA SER A 340 -20.52 15.12 -3.38
C SER A 340 -20.16 14.67 -1.96
N HIS A 341 -19.88 13.38 -1.75
CA HIS A 341 -19.52 12.82 -0.44
C HIS A 341 -18.03 12.49 -0.33
N ALA A 342 -17.26 12.61 -1.42
CA ALA A 342 -15.84 12.32 -1.43
C ALA A 342 -15.05 13.33 -0.58
N SER A 343 -14.16 12.82 0.27
CA SER A 343 -13.26 13.67 1.08
C SER A 343 -12.02 14.16 0.33
N VAL A 344 -11.88 13.80 -0.94
CA VAL A 344 -10.75 14.14 -1.81
C VAL A 344 -11.26 14.48 -3.21
N THR A 345 -10.48 15.22 -3.99
CA THR A 345 -10.80 15.50 -5.40
C THR A 345 -10.63 14.26 -6.27
N ALA A 346 -11.41 14.15 -7.35
CA ALA A 346 -11.20 13.21 -8.45
C ALA A 346 -10.13 13.69 -9.45
N GLY A 347 -9.64 14.92 -9.27
CA GLY A 347 -8.52 15.49 -10.02
C GLY A 347 -8.88 16.03 -11.40
N PRO A 348 -7.98 16.79 -12.03
CA PRO A 348 -8.22 17.48 -13.30
C PRO A 348 -8.48 16.53 -14.46
N ALA A 349 -7.79 15.38 -14.54
CA ALA A 349 -7.98 14.44 -15.65
C ALA A 349 -9.40 13.85 -15.70
N TYR A 350 -10.00 13.56 -14.53
CA TYR A 350 -11.39 13.11 -14.46
C TYR A 350 -12.35 14.23 -14.86
N MET A 351 -12.12 15.45 -14.37
CA MET A 351 -12.96 16.61 -14.69
C MET A 351 -12.90 16.97 -16.18
N ASP A 352 -11.76 16.79 -16.83
CA ASP A 352 -11.60 17.01 -18.26
C ASP A 352 -12.40 15.98 -19.08
N VAL A 353 -12.16 14.69 -18.82
CA VAL A 353 -12.71 13.63 -19.66
C VAL A 353 -14.18 13.33 -19.32
N VAL A 354 -14.46 13.05 -18.05
CA VAL A 354 -15.79 12.63 -17.61
C VAL A 354 -16.65 13.84 -17.26
N GLY A 355 -16.07 14.84 -16.60
CA GLY A 355 -16.77 16.10 -16.31
C GLY A 355 -17.14 16.87 -17.59
N GLY A 356 -16.25 16.90 -18.59
CA GLY A 356 -16.53 17.48 -19.90
C GLY A 356 -17.67 16.78 -20.64
N ASP A 357 -17.66 15.44 -20.68
CA ASP A 357 -18.75 14.67 -21.28
C ASP A 357 -20.09 14.88 -20.56
N PHE A 358 -20.06 14.95 -19.22
CA PHE A 358 -21.22 15.27 -18.41
C PHE A 358 -21.79 16.65 -18.75
N LEU A 359 -20.96 17.68 -18.84
CA LEU A 359 -21.39 19.04 -19.23
C LEU A 359 -22.04 19.05 -20.61
N ALA A 360 -21.47 18.34 -21.58
CA ALA A 360 -22.04 18.21 -22.92
C ALA A 360 -23.42 17.52 -22.87
N TYR A 361 -23.52 16.39 -22.18
CA TYR A 361 -24.75 15.63 -22.02
C TYR A 361 -25.85 16.42 -21.31
N ASP A 362 -25.48 17.18 -20.29
CA ASP A 362 -26.39 18.02 -19.51
C ASP A 362 -26.92 19.20 -20.36
N ARG A 363 -26.04 19.90 -21.11
CA ARG A 363 -26.44 20.96 -22.04
C ARG A 363 -27.34 20.44 -23.15
N GLU A 364 -27.05 19.26 -23.72
CA GLU A 364 -27.94 18.58 -24.68
C GLU A 364 -29.34 18.35 -24.10
N GLY A 365 -29.45 17.98 -22.82
CA GLY A 365 -30.74 17.79 -22.16
C GLY A 365 -31.55 19.08 -22.07
N ILE A 366 -30.91 20.15 -21.61
CA ILE A 366 -31.55 21.47 -21.48
C ILE A 366 -32.04 21.99 -22.83
N VAL A 367 -31.21 21.90 -23.88
CA VAL A 367 -31.58 22.34 -25.25
C VAL A 367 -32.79 21.58 -25.80
N ASN A 368 -32.93 20.30 -25.45
CA ASN A 368 -34.03 19.45 -25.90
C ASN A 368 -35.28 19.52 -24.99
N GLY A 369 -35.31 20.41 -23.98
CA GLY A 369 -36.46 20.58 -23.09
C GLY A 369 -36.74 19.39 -22.15
N ALA A 370 -35.77 18.49 -21.97
CA ALA A 370 -35.87 17.33 -21.10
C ALA A 370 -34.62 17.29 -20.21
N ALA A 371 -34.75 17.47 -18.89
CA ALA A 371 -33.59 17.52 -18.00
C ALA A 371 -32.99 16.11 -17.80
N ARG A 372 -32.21 15.61 -18.77
CA ARG A 372 -31.73 14.21 -18.89
C ARG A 372 -31.04 13.60 -17.65
N THR A 373 -30.70 14.40 -16.65
CA THR A 373 -30.11 14.00 -15.37
C THR A 373 -31.21 13.73 -14.32
N TYR A 374 -32.09 12.77 -14.61
CA TYR A 374 -33.22 12.41 -13.73
C TYR A 374 -32.97 11.14 -12.88
N ILE A 375 -33.56 11.15 -11.69
CA ILE A 375 -33.99 9.93 -10.99
C ILE A 375 -35.47 9.69 -11.32
N HIS A 376 -35.83 8.46 -11.70
CA HIS A 376 -37.21 8.03 -11.89
C HIS A 376 -37.63 6.97 -10.86
N GLY A 377 -38.85 7.08 -10.32
CA GLY A 377 -39.48 6.01 -9.53
C GLY A 377 -39.15 5.97 -8.04
N PHE A 378 -38.20 6.77 -7.55
CA PHE A 378 -37.87 6.92 -6.13
C PHE A 378 -38.86 7.87 -5.41
N GLY A 379 -40.17 7.69 -5.64
CA GLY A 379 -41.25 8.42 -4.96
C GLY A 379 -41.97 9.45 -5.85
N SER A 380 -43.01 9.01 -6.57
CA SER A 380 -44.08 9.91 -7.07
C SER A 380 -45.48 9.52 -6.58
N SER A 381 -45.60 8.58 -5.64
CA SER A 381 -46.90 8.13 -5.16
C SER A 381 -46.92 8.03 -3.63
N GLY A 382 -47.30 9.13 -2.98
CA GLY A 382 -47.78 9.15 -1.60
C GLY A 382 -46.72 9.13 -0.50
N SER A 383 -46.46 10.30 0.08
CA SER A 383 -46.03 10.54 1.48
C SER A 383 -44.79 9.84 2.07
N GLY A 384 -44.00 9.09 1.30
CA GLY A 384 -42.70 8.57 1.73
C GLY A 384 -41.57 9.48 1.26
N ASP A 385 -41.06 10.34 2.15
CA ASP A 385 -39.90 11.19 1.90
C ASP A 385 -38.66 10.32 1.63
N ILE A 386 -38.20 10.23 0.38
CA ILE A 386 -36.84 9.77 0.11
C ILE A 386 -35.91 10.93 0.44
N THR A 387 -35.38 10.93 1.66
CA THR A 387 -34.30 11.82 2.03
C THR A 387 -33.04 11.34 1.33
N THR A 388 -32.64 12.00 0.23
CA THR A 388 -31.32 11.76 -0.34
C THR A 388 -30.28 11.99 0.76
N PRO A 389 -29.28 11.09 0.93
CA PRO A 389 -28.24 11.27 1.93
C PRO A 389 -27.55 12.63 1.72
N GLY A 390 -27.25 13.34 2.81
CA GLY A 390 -26.56 14.63 2.77
C GLY A 390 -27.38 15.93 2.89
N VAL A 391 -28.73 15.97 2.81
CA VAL A 391 -29.45 17.27 2.79
C VAL A 391 -30.55 17.46 3.85
N ILE A 392 -30.44 18.56 4.62
CA ILE A 392 -31.34 18.93 5.73
C ILE A 392 -32.53 19.74 5.18
N GLY A 393 -33.77 19.23 5.38
CA GLY A 393 -35.02 20.01 5.28
C GLY A 393 -35.89 19.76 4.03
N ALA A 394 -37.19 20.07 4.14
CA ALA A 394 -38.22 19.81 3.12
C ALA A 394 -38.01 20.54 1.77
N ASN A 395 -37.23 21.63 1.74
CA ASN A 395 -36.85 22.34 0.50
C ASN A 395 -35.55 21.81 -0.14
N SER A 396 -34.95 20.80 0.45
CA SER A 396 -33.60 20.32 0.15
C SER A 396 -33.60 19.04 -0.71
N GLN A 397 -34.80 18.50 -0.96
CA GLN A 397 -35.09 17.38 -1.86
C GLN A 397 -34.65 17.62 -3.32
N ARG A 398 -34.42 18.88 -3.72
CA ARG A 398 -34.03 19.26 -5.09
C ARG A 398 -32.52 19.41 -5.30
N THR A 399 -31.72 19.56 -4.23
CA THR A 399 -30.28 19.88 -4.35
C THR A 399 -29.40 18.63 -4.47
N ALA A 400 -29.86 17.51 -3.92
CA ALA A 400 -29.19 16.21 -4.00
C ALA A 400 -29.56 15.39 -5.24
N ALA A 401 -30.60 15.81 -5.96
CA ALA A 401 -31.05 15.18 -7.19
C ALA A 401 -30.20 15.59 -8.41
N ASP A 402 -29.39 16.64 -8.26
CA ASP A 402 -28.61 17.22 -9.35
C ASP A 402 -27.15 16.73 -9.32
N PRO A 403 -26.71 15.88 -10.28
CA PRO A 403 -25.33 15.44 -10.36
C PRO A 403 -24.32 16.59 -10.47
N MET A 404 -24.70 17.74 -11.03
CA MET A 404 -23.83 18.90 -11.18
C MET A 404 -23.32 19.43 -9.84
N HIS A 405 -24.13 19.36 -8.78
CA HIS A 405 -23.67 19.73 -7.45
C HIS A 405 -22.47 18.88 -7.00
N GLY A 406 -22.46 17.59 -7.32
CA GLY A 406 -21.35 16.69 -7.02
C GLY A 406 -20.08 17.03 -7.79
N PHE A 407 -20.19 17.25 -9.09
CA PHE A 407 -19.06 17.65 -9.94
C PHE A 407 -18.46 18.99 -9.48
N LEU A 408 -19.30 20.00 -9.23
CA LEU A 408 -18.85 21.31 -8.76
C LEU A 408 -18.25 21.25 -7.34
N SER A 409 -18.88 20.51 -6.43
CA SER A 409 -18.37 20.39 -5.05
C SER A 409 -17.03 19.67 -5.00
N ASN A 410 -16.84 18.62 -5.82
CA ASN A 410 -15.59 17.87 -5.86
C ASN A 410 -14.48 18.63 -6.61
N SER A 411 -14.81 19.36 -7.68
CA SER A 411 -13.84 20.18 -8.41
C SER A 411 -13.34 21.32 -7.51
N ALA A 412 -14.21 21.93 -6.70
CA ALA A 412 -13.84 22.97 -5.74
C ALA A 412 -12.82 22.54 -4.66
N VAL A 413 -12.58 21.24 -4.47
CA VAL A 413 -11.55 20.72 -3.54
C VAL A 413 -10.13 21.00 -4.05
N ASN A 414 -9.93 21.20 -5.35
CA ASN A 414 -8.62 21.37 -5.97
C ASN A 414 -8.65 22.42 -7.09
N HIS A 415 -7.71 23.37 -7.08
CA HIS A 415 -7.63 24.46 -8.06
C HIS A 415 -7.59 23.95 -9.50
N ASP A 416 -6.72 22.98 -9.81
CA ASP A 416 -6.56 22.50 -11.19
C ASP A 416 -7.81 21.77 -11.66
N ALA A 417 -8.45 20.99 -10.79
CA ALA A 417 -9.72 20.32 -11.09
C ALA A 417 -10.86 21.33 -11.35
N ALA A 418 -10.98 22.36 -10.50
CA ALA A 418 -11.95 23.43 -10.67
C ALA A 418 -11.72 24.20 -11.98
N LYS A 419 -10.48 24.60 -12.24
CA LYS A 419 -10.08 25.30 -13.45
C LYS A 419 -10.40 24.48 -14.69
N THR A 420 -9.96 23.22 -14.73
CA THR A 420 -10.24 22.30 -15.85
C THR A 420 -11.73 22.12 -16.10
N PHE A 421 -12.54 21.93 -15.05
CA PHE A 421 -13.98 21.74 -15.20
C PHE A 421 -14.67 23.01 -15.73
N LEU A 422 -14.32 24.18 -15.20
CA LEU A 422 -14.98 25.45 -15.53
C LEU A 422 -14.51 26.06 -16.86
N SER A 423 -13.31 25.72 -17.31
CA SER A 423 -12.77 26.15 -18.60
C SER A 423 -13.05 25.18 -19.75
N HIS A 424 -13.76 24.08 -19.50
CA HIS A 424 -14.02 23.07 -20.53
C HIS A 424 -14.93 23.63 -21.64
N ASP A 425 -14.66 23.29 -22.89
CA ASP A 425 -15.53 23.66 -24.02
C ASP A 425 -16.76 22.74 -24.06
N VAL A 426 -17.94 23.30 -23.81
CA VAL A 426 -19.19 22.55 -23.81
C VAL A 426 -19.85 22.67 -25.18
N PRO A 427 -19.93 21.60 -25.98
CA PRO A 427 -20.55 21.64 -27.30
C PRO A 427 -22.05 21.95 -27.22
N GLY A 428 -22.59 22.66 -28.21
CA GLY A 428 -24.00 22.99 -28.32
C GLY A 428 -24.46 23.06 -29.77
N GLY A 429 -25.77 23.08 -30.00
CA GLY A 429 -26.35 22.92 -31.35
C GLY A 429 -25.97 24.00 -32.38
N LYS A 430 -25.55 25.19 -31.95
CA LYS A 430 -25.08 26.28 -32.84
C LYS A 430 -23.64 26.71 -32.58
N GLU A 431 -23.14 26.53 -31.35
CA GLU A 431 -21.79 26.92 -30.94
C GLU A 431 -21.36 26.20 -29.64
N SER A 432 -20.06 25.99 -29.49
CA SER A 432 -19.45 25.61 -28.22
C SER A 432 -19.34 26.84 -27.32
N VAL A 433 -19.58 26.67 -26.02
CA VAL A 433 -19.40 27.73 -25.01
C VAL A 433 -18.55 27.19 -23.88
N MET A 434 -17.80 28.06 -23.18
CA MET A 434 -17.06 27.63 -22.00
C MET A 434 -18.03 27.13 -20.91
N ALA A 435 -17.63 26.15 -20.12
CA ALA A 435 -18.46 25.55 -19.09
C ALA A 435 -18.99 26.60 -18.10
N ILE A 436 -18.17 27.55 -17.65
CA ILE A 436 -18.63 28.65 -16.79
C ILE A 436 -19.72 29.50 -17.45
N ASP A 437 -19.62 29.78 -18.75
CA ASP A 437 -20.63 30.52 -19.50
C ASP A 437 -21.92 29.72 -19.64
N TYR A 438 -21.81 28.43 -19.97
CA TYR A 438 -22.94 27.50 -19.98
C TYR A 438 -23.67 27.50 -18.63
N LEU A 439 -22.94 27.30 -17.54
CA LEU A 439 -23.49 27.19 -16.20
C LEU A 439 -24.20 28.48 -15.77
N MET A 440 -23.63 29.65 -16.11
CA MET A 440 -24.17 30.96 -15.71
C MET A 440 -25.27 31.49 -16.63
N LYS A 441 -25.19 31.26 -17.95
CA LYS A 441 -26.07 31.89 -18.94
C LYS A 441 -27.19 30.98 -19.40
N GLU A 442 -26.94 29.69 -19.50
CA GLU A 442 -27.90 28.73 -20.02
C GLU A 442 -28.54 27.94 -18.88
N ARG A 443 -27.71 27.27 -18.05
CA ARG A 443 -28.19 26.41 -16.97
C ARG A 443 -28.85 27.19 -15.83
N TRP A 444 -28.24 28.29 -15.38
CA TRP A 444 -28.82 29.15 -14.32
C TRP A 444 -30.20 29.69 -14.70
N ASN A 445 -30.35 30.04 -15.97
CA ASN A 445 -31.56 30.63 -16.54
C ASN A 445 -32.58 29.59 -16.98
N VAL A 446 -32.41 28.30 -16.63
CA VAL A 446 -33.48 27.31 -16.74
C VAL A 446 -34.56 27.62 -15.70
N GLN A 447 -35.36 28.64 -16.00
CA GLN A 447 -36.72 28.82 -15.52
C GLN A 447 -37.61 28.44 -16.70
N HIS A 448 -38.27 27.27 -16.67
CA HIS A 448 -39.21 26.97 -17.74
C HIS A 448 -40.63 27.46 -17.43
N TYR A 449 -41.01 28.39 -18.29
CA TYR A 449 -42.31 28.64 -18.91
C TYR A 449 -43.40 27.57 -18.72
N GLU A 450 -44.54 28.03 -18.21
CA GLU A 450 -45.93 27.56 -18.34
C GLU A 450 -46.18 26.13 -18.85
N ALA A 451 -45.89 25.13 -18.02
CA ALA A 451 -46.69 23.91 -17.95
C ALA A 451 -46.84 23.52 -16.48
N GLY A 452 -47.96 23.93 -15.88
CA GLY A 452 -48.38 23.76 -14.49
C GLY A 452 -47.53 22.88 -13.57
N ASN A 453 -46.96 23.51 -12.53
CA ASN A 453 -46.51 22.95 -11.24
C ASN A 453 -45.09 22.39 -11.07
N MET A 454 -44.10 22.68 -11.92
CA MET A 454 -42.69 22.38 -11.60
C MET A 454 -41.73 23.55 -11.82
N THR A 455 -41.36 24.26 -10.76
CA THR A 455 -40.25 25.24 -10.75
C THR A 455 -38.90 24.52 -10.68
N TYR A 456 -38.26 24.26 -11.81
CA TYR A 456 -36.84 23.89 -11.81
C TYR A 456 -36.02 25.15 -11.48
N THR A 457 -35.20 25.12 -10.43
CA THR A 457 -34.17 26.15 -10.18
C THR A 457 -32.86 25.59 -10.73
N GLY A 458 -32.19 26.31 -11.63
CA GLY A 458 -31.01 25.83 -12.37
C GLY A 458 -29.88 25.21 -11.53
N PHE A 459 -29.79 25.59 -10.25
CA PHE A 459 -29.00 24.92 -9.21
C PHE A 459 -29.85 24.76 -7.95
N GLY A 460 -29.87 23.55 -7.38
CA GLY A 460 -30.64 23.32 -6.16
C GLY A 460 -30.09 24.09 -4.95
N ASP A 461 -28.77 24.24 -4.85
CA ASP A 461 -28.08 24.94 -3.76
C ASP A 461 -27.96 26.45 -3.98
N LYS A 462 -28.76 27.02 -4.89
CA LYS A 462 -28.71 28.43 -5.28
C LYS A 462 -27.33 28.88 -5.79
N GLY A 463 -26.52 27.95 -6.31
CA GLY A 463 -25.23 28.26 -6.93
C GLY A 463 -24.04 28.27 -5.99
N ASP A 464 -24.20 27.87 -4.72
CA ASP A 464 -23.11 27.89 -3.75
C ASP A 464 -21.92 27.01 -4.20
N ALA A 465 -22.18 25.82 -4.75
CA ALA A 465 -21.15 24.93 -5.29
C ALA A 465 -20.45 25.54 -6.50
N LEU A 466 -21.19 26.23 -7.38
CA LEU A 466 -20.62 26.94 -8.52
C LEU A 466 -19.71 28.09 -8.05
N GLY A 467 -20.15 28.86 -7.05
CA GLY A 467 -19.34 29.92 -6.45
C GLY A 467 -18.06 29.38 -5.81
N ARG A 468 -18.14 28.28 -5.07
CA ARG A 468 -16.95 27.61 -4.50
C ARG A 468 -15.99 27.12 -5.57
N ALA A 469 -16.49 26.49 -6.64
CA ALA A 469 -15.66 26.03 -7.74
C ALA A 469 -15.00 27.20 -8.48
N ALA A 470 -15.74 28.28 -8.75
CA ALA A 470 -15.21 29.48 -9.40
C ALA A 470 -14.09 30.13 -8.56
N LEU A 471 -14.31 30.29 -7.26
CA LEU A 471 -13.28 30.79 -6.34
C LEU A 471 -12.05 29.87 -6.30
N ALA A 472 -12.25 28.55 -6.31
CA ALA A 472 -11.15 27.58 -6.32
C ALA A 472 -10.35 27.62 -7.62
N GLY A 473 -10.98 27.85 -8.78
CA GLY A 473 -10.33 27.92 -10.09
C GLY A 473 -9.67 29.26 -10.42
N ASP A 474 -10.05 30.35 -9.74
CA ASP A 474 -9.46 31.69 -9.90
C ASP A 474 -8.25 31.91 -8.96
N HIS A 475 -8.19 31.19 -7.84
CA HIS A 475 -7.10 31.29 -6.88
C HIS A 475 -5.80 30.64 -7.39
N ASP A 476 -4.93 31.46 -7.98
CA ASP A 476 -3.54 31.10 -8.31
C ASP A 476 -2.84 30.54 -7.05
N ALA A 477 -2.53 29.23 -7.04
CA ALA A 477 -2.02 28.51 -5.87
C ALA A 477 -0.62 28.96 -5.39
N SER A 478 -0.02 29.97 -6.04
CA SER A 478 1.24 30.64 -5.71
C SER A 478 1.29 31.17 -4.26
N ASP A 479 0.18 31.63 -3.71
CA ASP A 479 0.20 32.34 -2.42
C ASP A 479 0.24 31.43 -1.17
N ARG A 480 0.03 30.12 -1.31
CA ARG A 480 0.07 29.18 -0.17
C ARG A 480 1.44 28.56 0.10
N GLN A 481 2.40 28.67 -0.81
CA GLN A 481 3.78 28.24 -0.57
C GLN A 481 4.70 29.35 -0.01
N SER A 482 4.28 30.63 -0.07
CA SER A 482 5.10 31.76 0.39
C SER A 482 4.94 32.14 1.88
N THR A 483 4.08 31.45 2.65
CA THR A 483 3.84 31.77 4.08
C THR A 483 4.33 30.71 5.07
N LEU A 484 5.00 29.65 4.62
CA LEU A 484 5.66 28.67 5.49
C LEU A 484 7.17 28.90 5.61
N LEU A 485 7.55 30.05 6.17
CA LEU A 485 8.82 30.24 6.86
C LEU A 485 8.54 30.70 8.30
N PRO A 486 9.11 30.07 9.34
CA PRO A 486 8.74 30.35 10.71
C PRO A 486 9.39 31.66 11.18
N ARG A 487 8.57 32.65 11.54
CA ARG A 487 8.98 33.69 12.48
C ARG A 487 8.43 33.37 13.85
N SER A 488 9.34 33.25 14.79
CA SER A 488 9.13 32.91 16.18
C SER A 488 8.50 34.05 17.00
N SER A 489 7.81 33.61 18.05
CA SER A 489 7.58 34.24 19.35
C SER A 489 6.31 35.08 19.62
N SER A 490 5.56 34.56 20.61
CA SER A 490 4.95 35.25 21.77
C SER A 490 3.48 35.72 21.71
N THR A 491 2.61 34.83 22.19
CA THR A 491 1.62 34.97 23.29
C THR A 491 0.81 36.29 23.41
N THR A 492 -0.53 36.19 23.31
CA THR A 492 -1.53 36.35 24.42
C THR A 492 -2.95 36.55 23.84
N MET A 493 -3.93 35.74 24.29
CA MET A 493 -5.40 35.93 24.15
C MET A 493 -5.92 36.74 25.37
N PRO A 494 -7.04 37.52 25.33
CA PRO A 494 -8.37 36.94 25.06
C PRO A 494 -9.48 37.84 24.43
N ARG A 495 -10.42 37.14 23.75
CA ARG A 495 -11.90 37.23 23.75
C ARG A 495 -12.61 38.60 23.61
N VAL A 496 -13.48 38.74 22.58
CA VAL A 496 -14.90 39.23 22.62
C VAL A 496 -15.53 39.12 21.20
N LEU A 497 -16.71 38.49 21.09
CA LEU A 497 -17.73 38.66 20.02
C LEU A 497 -18.69 39.78 20.49
N PRO A 498 -19.38 40.60 19.64
CA PRO A 498 -20.34 40.03 18.68
C PRO A 498 -20.77 40.90 17.44
N LYS A 499 -21.66 40.30 16.61
CA LYS A 499 -22.74 40.87 15.77
C LYS A 499 -22.47 41.31 14.30
N THR A 500 -23.05 40.51 13.39
CA THR A 500 -23.95 40.85 12.24
C THR A 500 -23.65 42.04 11.33
N HIS A 501 -23.45 41.81 10.01
CA HIS A 501 -24.21 42.38 8.88
C HIS A 501 -23.64 41.88 7.50
N PRO A 502 -24.31 42.09 6.35
CA PRO A 502 -24.34 41.21 5.18
C PRO A 502 -23.56 41.77 3.98
N GLU A 503 -22.53 41.07 3.49
CA GLU A 503 -21.72 41.55 2.37
C GLU A 503 -21.46 40.51 1.28
N THR A 504 -22.30 39.49 1.14
CA THR A 504 -22.13 38.47 0.09
C THR A 504 -22.77 38.82 -1.26
N LEU A 505 -23.32 40.03 -1.43
CA LEU A 505 -23.96 40.47 -2.68
C LEU A 505 -23.31 41.69 -3.36
N ALA A 506 -22.30 42.31 -2.74
CA ALA A 506 -21.59 43.45 -3.33
C ALA A 506 -20.40 43.02 -4.22
N LEU A 507 -19.78 41.87 -3.94
CA LEU A 507 -18.60 41.40 -4.69
C LEU A 507 -18.90 40.93 -6.12
N PHE A 508 -20.16 40.63 -6.45
CA PHE A 508 -20.57 40.13 -7.77
C PHE A 508 -20.91 41.24 -8.78
N ARG A 509 -21.03 42.51 -8.35
CA ARG A 509 -21.26 43.63 -9.27
C ARG A 509 -19.95 44.18 -9.86
N ASP A 510 -18.87 44.18 -9.08
CA ASP A 510 -17.59 44.75 -9.50
C ASP A 510 -16.83 43.86 -10.52
N ILE A 511 -17.10 42.55 -10.53
CA ILE A 511 -16.47 41.61 -11.50
C ILE A 511 -17.11 41.72 -12.90
N LEU A 512 -18.35 42.22 -13.00
CA LEU A 512 -19.04 42.40 -14.30
C LEU A 512 -18.76 43.76 -14.94
N GLU A 513 -18.36 44.80 -14.18
CA GLU A 513 -18.07 46.13 -14.74
C GLU A 513 -16.63 46.30 -15.27
N PHE A 514 -15.70 45.39 -14.95
CA PHE A 514 -14.31 45.50 -15.43
C PHE A 514 -14.07 45.01 -16.87
N ARG A 515 -15.09 44.43 -17.54
CA ARG A 515 -14.97 43.95 -18.94
C ARG A 515 -15.56 44.86 -20.02
N HIS A 516 -16.12 46.03 -19.66
CA HIS A 516 -16.71 46.94 -20.66
C HIS A 516 -15.90 48.21 -20.99
N THR A 517 -14.69 48.38 -20.43
CA THR A 517 -13.85 49.59 -20.63
C THR A 517 -12.46 49.29 -21.21
N ALA A 518 -12.29 48.16 -21.91
CA ALA A 518 -11.03 47.83 -22.59
C ALA A 518 -11.20 47.39 -24.07
N MET A 519 -12.29 47.82 -24.73
CA MET A 519 -12.42 47.82 -26.19
C MET A 519 -13.22 49.05 -26.67
N ARG A 520 -12.65 50.24 -26.46
CA ARG A 520 -12.73 51.41 -27.35
C ARG A 520 -11.42 52.16 -27.33
#